data_AF-A0A3D0G9V6-F1
#
_entry.id   AF-A0A3D0G9V6-F1
#
_cell.length_a   1.000
_cell.length_b   1.000
_cell.length_c   1.000
_cell.angle_alpha   90.00
_cell.angle_beta   90.00
_cell.angle_gamma   90.00
#
_symmetry.space_group_name_H-M   'P 1'
#
loop_
_entity.id
_entity.type
_entity.pdbx_description
1 polymer ?
#
loop_
_entity_poly.entity_id
_entity_poly.type
_entity_poly.pdbx_seq_one_letter_code
_entity_poly.pdbx_strand_id
1 'polypeptide(L)'
;EGAIAVPTEDGRIAVRIVSGLSQSDPPDVMRGEETQIAGLVAGSPEFDGIVCLPGTHSKWVRVQGGRVEWFRTLMTGELFALLSERSVLRHSVGEGWSDAAFDAGVRAALADPDALMPGLFALRSEALLGDLDGGNARARLSGLLIGAELSAMRTAWTAYPVAIVASAALARRYEAALAPHGAQVTRCDGEALTLAGLRANRAILEAKP
;
A
#
# COMPACT_ATOMS: atom_id res chain seq x y z
N GLU A 1 20.32 16.26 -1.71
CA GLU A 1 20.49 15.93 -0.28
C GLU A 1 19.50 14.82 0.07
N GLY A 2 19.67 14.05 1.15
CA GLY A 2 18.77 12.90 1.38
C GLY A 2 18.85 12.25 2.76
N ALA A 3 19.82 12.63 3.59
CA ALA A 3 19.86 12.22 4.98
C ALA A 3 20.37 13.37 5.86
N ILE A 4 19.78 13.49 7.06
CA ILE A 4 20.08 14.53 8.05
C ILE A 4 20.98 13.92 9.13
N ALA A 5 22.07 14.61 9.46
CA ALA A 5 22.93 14.20 10.57
C ALA A 5 22.25 14.45 11.92
N VAL A 6 22.33 13.47 12.81
CA VAL A 6 21.77 13.55 14.17
C VAL A 6 22.92 13.72 15.15
N PRO A 7 22.86 14.71 16.07
CA PRO A 7 23.83 14.83 17.15
C PRO A 7 23.85 13.57 18.02
N THR A 8 25.05 13.06 18.32
CA THR A 8 25.28 11.91 19.20
C THR A 8 26.15 12.33 20.37
N GLU A 9 25.95 11.70 21.54
CA GLU A 9 26.77 11.94 22.72
C GLU A 9 28.17 11.30 22.59
N ASP A 10 28.27 10.22 21.81
CA ASP A 10 29.53 9.52 21.52
C ASP A 10 30.01 9.84 20.10
N GLY A 11 31.13 10.56 20.00
CA GLY A 11 31.73 10.98 18.73
C GLY A 11 32.22 9.84 17.82
N ARG A 12 32.23 8.58 18.30
CA ARG A 12 32.52 7.39 17.48
C ARG A 12 31.31 6.93 16.67
N ILE A 13 30.11 7.40 17.01
CA ILE A 13 28.86 6.99 16.38
C ILE A 13 28.37 8.11 15.47
N ALA A 14 28.38 7.85 14.16
CA ALA A 14 27.75 8.72 13.17
C ALA A 14 26.33 8.22 12.86
N VAL A 15 25.32 8.99 13.27
CA VAL A 15 23.90 8.69 12.97
C VAL A 15 23.38 9.67 11.92
N ARG A 16 22.67 9.12 10.93
CA ARG A 16 21.95 9.89 9.93
C ARG A 16 20.56 9.31 9.72
N ILE A 17 19.57 10.16 9.49
CA ILE A 17 18.18 9.79 9.21
C ILE A 17 17.88 10.13 7.77
N VAL A 18 17.41 9.15 6.98
CA VAL A 18 16.92 9.38 5.62
C VAL A 18 15.68 10.28 5.67
N SER A 19 15.68 11.33 4.84
CA SER A 19 14.54 12.24 4.74
C SER A 19 13.39 11.57 3.99
N GLY A 20 12.15 11.79 4.45
CA GLY A 20 10.95 11.42 3.70
C GLY A 20 10.77 12.26 2.43
N LEU A 21 9.74 11.93 1.66
CA LEU A 21 9.33 12.67 0.46
C LEU A 21 8.04 13.45 0.71
N SER A 22 7.94 14.60 0.06
CA SER A 22 6.73 15.44 0.06
C SER A 22 6.40 15.90 -1.36
N GLN A 23 5.12 16.04 -1.64
CA GLN A 23 4.55 16.59 -2.86
C GLN A 23 3.69 17.79 -2.48
N SER A 24 3.71 18.86 -3.27
CA SER A 24 2.93 20.07 -3.01
C SER A 24 1.55 20.06 -3.65
N ASP A 25 1.39 19.41 -4.80
CA ASP A 25 0.13 19.38 -5.52
C ASP A 25 -0.19 18.00 -6.13
N PRO A 26 -1.32 17.39 -5.75
CA PRO A 26 -2.00 17.63 -4.48
C PRO A 26 -1.04 17.34 -3.31
N PRO A 27 -1.19 18.01 -2.16
CA PRO A 27 -0.32 17.78 -1.02
C PRO A 27 -0.29 16.31 -0.59
N ASP A 28 0.90 15.74 -0.43
CA ASP A 28 1.08 14.37 0.07
C ASP A 28 2.47 14.20 0.70
N VAL A 29 2.61 13.25 1.62
CA VAL A 29 3.87 12.93 2.31
C VAL A 29 4.06 11.43 2.50
N MET A 30 5.31 10.99 2.52
CA MET A 30 5.70 9.65 2.95
C MET A 30 6.99 9.69 3.75
N ARG A 31 7.20 8.70 4.62
CA ARG A 31 8.41 8.59 5.45
C ARG A 31 8.64 7.12 5.83
N GLY A 32 9.65 6.53 5.23
CA GLY A 32 10.00 5.12 5.27
C GLY A 32 9.91 4.48 3.89
N GLU A 33 8.80 4.69 3.18
CA GLU A 33 8.53 4.11 1.86
C GLU A 33 9.54 4.55 0.79
N GLU A 34 10.07 5.78 0.90
CA GLU A 34 11.12 6.28 0.00
C GLU A 34 12.39 5.42 0.03
N THR A 35 12.69 4.80 1.18
CA THR A 35 13.83 3.91 1.32
C THR A 35 13.61 2.61 0.56
N GLN A 36 12.39 2.06 0.57
CA GLN A 36 12.06 0.88 -0.22
C GLN A 36 12.10 1.18 -1.73
N ILE A 37 11.60 2.35 -2.14
CA ILE A 37 11.66 2.80 -3.54
C ILE A 37 13.12 2.99 -3.99
N ALA A 38 13.98 3.57 -3.16
CA ALA A 38 15.40 3.70 -3.45
C ALA A 38 16.07 2.33 -3.61
N GLY A 39 15.67 1.33 -2.82
CA GLY A 39 16.13 -0.05 -2.98
C GLY A 39 15.71 -0.67 -4.32
N LEU A 40 14.47 -0.43 -4.74
CA LEU A 40 13.95 -0.91 -6.04
C LEU A 40 14.73 -0.27 -7.19
N VAL A 41 14.88 1.06 -7.17
CA VAL A 41 15.61 1.80 -8.21
C VAL A 41 17.08 1.40 -8.25
N ALA A 42 17.72 1.14 -7.10
CA ALA A 42 19.10 0.68 -7.06
C ALA A 42 19.28 -0.72 -7.69
N GLY A 43 18.30 -1.61 -7.53
CA GLY A 43 18.31 -2.95 -8.12
C GLY A 43 17.82 -3.03 -9.57
N SER A 44 17.00 -2.06 -9.99
CA SER A 44 16.40 -1.96 -11.33
C SER A 44 16.35 -0.49 -11.79
N PRO A 45 17.49 0.10 -12.21
CA PRO A 45 17.56 1.50 -12.60
C PRO A 45 16.64 1.89 -13.77
N GLU A 46 16.31 0.92 -14.62
CA GLU A 46 15.40 1.04 -15.75
C GLU A 46 13.92 0.89 -15.38
N PHE A 47 13.59 0.71 -14.09
CA PHE A 47 12.22 0.57 -13.64
C PHE A 47 11.39 1.79 -14.08
N ASP A 48 10.34 1.50 -14.85
CA ASP A 48 9.39 2.45 -15.35
C ASP A 48 7.97 1.92 -15.07
N GLY A 49 7.40 2.34 -13.94
CA GLY A 49 6.11 1.84 -13.52
C GLY A 49 5.52 2.50 -12.29
N ILE A 50 4.60 1.79 -11.65
CA ILE A 50 3.97 2.14 -10.38
C ILE A 50 4.53 1.24 -9.29
N VAL A 51 4.97 1.85 -8.19
CA VAL A 51 5.25 1.14 -6.94
C VAL A 51 4.03 1.28 -6.04
N CYS A 52 3.35 0.16 -5.79
CA CYS A 52 2.27 0.07 -4.82
C CYS A 52 2.87 -0.43 -3.51
N LEU A 53 2.80 0.37 -2.45
CA LEU A 53 3.25 0.01 -1.10
C LEU A 53 2.06 -0.07 -0.14
N PRO A 54 1.32 -1.20 -0.14
CA PRO A 54 0.21 -1.42 0.79
C PRO A 54 0.64 -1.39 2.26
N GLY A 55 -0.22 -0.84 3.12
CA GLY A 55 -0.02 -0.82 4.57
C GLY A 55 -1.18 -0.14 5.29
N THR A 56 -0.93 0.40 6.49
CA THR A 56 -1.88 1.29 7.18
C THR A 56 -2.30 2.44 6.27
N HIS A 57 -1.32 3.00 5.55
CA HIS A 57 -1.51 3.97 4.48
C HIS A 57 -0.86 3.45 3.21
N SER A 58 -1.65 3.01 2.26
CA SER A 58 -1.15 2.52 0.97
C SER A 58 -0.58 3.68 0.17
N LYS A 59 0.65 3.54 -0.32
CA LYS A 59 1.26 4.50 -1.25
C LYS A 59 1.21 3.97 -2.67
N TRP A 60 0.78 4.81 -3.60
CA TRP A 60 0.88 4.57 -5.04
C TRP A 60 1.84 5.58 -5.63
N VAL A 61 2.98 5.11 -6.13
CA VAL A 61 4.11 5.96 -6.52
C VAL A 61 4.50 5.72 -7.95
N ARG A 62 4.50 6.78 -8.77
CA ARG A 62 5.02 6.71 -10.14
C ARG A 62 6.53 6.90 -10.12
N VAL A 63 7.25 5.93 -10.67
CA VAL A 63 8.72 5.97 -10.77
C VAL A 63 9.15 5.84 -12.22
N GLN A 64 9.91 6.82 -12.72
CA GLN A 64 10.45 6.83 -14.07
C GLN A 64 11.89 7.36 -14.07
N GLY A 65 12.79 6.70 -14.81
CA GLY A 65 14.18 7.15 -14.94
C GLY A 65 14.89 7.31 -13.59
N GLY A 66 14.59 6.43 -12.63
CA GLY A 66 15.12 6.47 -11.27
C GLY A 66 14.61 7.61 -10.39
N ARG A 67 13.51 8.28 -10.78
CA ARG A 67 12.90 9.39 -10.03
C ARG A 67 11.45 9.09 -9.65
N VAL A 68 11.03 9.61 -8.51
CA VAL A 68 9.61 9.66 -8.12
C VAL A 68 8.98 10.87 -8.79
N GLU A 69 8.00 10.64 -9.67
CA GLU A 69 7.31 11.69 -10.42
C GLU A 69 6.12 12.26 -9.63
N TRP A 70 5.33 11.37 -9.01
CA TRP A 70 4.22 11.71 -8.15
C TRP A 70 3.88 10.55 -7.23
N PHE A 71 3.14 10.83 -6.15
CA PHE A 71 2.55 9.80 -5.33
C PHE A 71 1.17 10.16 -4.78
N ARG A 72 0.43 9.14 -4.38
CA ARG A 72 -0.88 9.23 -3.74
C ARG A 72 -0.97 8.28 -2.56
N THR A 73 -1.43 8.80 -1.43
CA THR A 73 -1.73 8.03 -0.23
C THR A 73 -3.21 7.68 -0.15
N LEU A 74 -3.51 6.42 0.17
CA LEU A 74 -4.85 5.93 0.51
C LEU A 74 -4.84 5.31 1.91
N MET A 75 -5.83 5.65 2.74
CA MET A 75 -5.90 5.22 4.15
C MET A 75 -6.56 3.84 4.32
N THR A 76 -6.40 2.95 3.34
CA THR A 76 -7.14 1.69 3.24
C THR A 76 -6.96 0.77 4.45
N GLY A 77 -5.72 0.59 4.91
CA GLY A 77 -5.43 -0.24 6.09
C GLY A 77 -5.93 0.39 7.39
N GLU A 78 -5.80 1.71 7.54
CA GLU A 78 -6.33 2.44 8.71
C GLU A 78 -7.86 2.36 8.77
N LEU A 79 -8.55 2.60 7.65
CA LEU A 79 -10.00 2.48 7.57
C LEU A 79 -10.45 1.05 7.85
N PHE A 80 -9.74 0.03 7.36
CA PHE A 80 -10.04 -1.36 7.70
C PHE A 80 -10.03 -1.57 9.21
N ALA A 81 -8.94 -1.18 9.89
CA ALA A 81 -8.80 -1.35 11.34
C ALA A 81 -9.89 -0.58 12.12
N LEU A 82 -10.12 0.69 11.78
CA LEU A 82 -11.15 1.52 12.43
C LEU A 82 -12.54 0.92 12.25
N LEU A 83 -12.87 0.46 11.04
CA LEU A 83 -14.17 -0.12 10.75
C LEU A 83 -14.34 -1.47 11.46
N SER A 84 -13.35 -2.37 11.39
CA SER A 84 -13.44 -3.69 12.01
C SER A 84 -13.42 -3.66 13.53
N GLU A 85 -12.81 -2.66 14.16
CA GLU A 85 -12.58 -2.67 15.61
C GLU A 85 -13.36 -1.59 16.37
N ARG A 86 -13.58 -0.43 15.75
CA ARG A 86 -14.10 0.77 16.44
C ARG A 86 -15.46 1.23 15.95
N SER A 87 -15.97 0.67 14.85
CA SER A 87 -17.30 1.00 14.31
C SER A 87 -18.38 -0.03 14.70
N VAL A 88 -19.59 0.13 14.18
CA VAL A 88 -20.67 -0.87 14.30
C VAL A 88 -20.31 -2.22 13.65
N LEU A 89 -19.40 -2.23 12.67
CA LEU A 89 -19.01 -3.44 11.95
C LEU A 89 -18.22 -4.42 12.83
N ARG A 90 -17.67 -4.00 13.97
CA ARG A 90 -17.03 -4.89 14.96
C ARG A 90 -17.94 -6.00 15.48
N HIS A 91 -19.26 -5.81 15.36
CA HIS A 91 -20.26 -6.80 15.75
C HIS A 91 -20.55 -7.83 14.65
N SER A 92 -19.91 -7.69 13.49
CA SER A 92 -20.16 -8.52 12.29
C SER A 92 -18.85 -9.09 11.73
N VAL A 93 -17.74 -8.36 11.84
CA VAL A 93 -16.40 -8.83 11.47
C VAL A 93 -15.83 -9.70 12.58
N GLY A 94 -15.30 -10.86 12.22
CA GLY A 94 -14.70 -11.82 13.15
C GLY A 94 -13.42 -12.45 12.61
N GLU A 95 -13.05 -13.58 13.22
CA GLU A 95 -11.92 -14.39 12.77
C GLU A 95 -12.25 -15.19 11.50
N GLY A 96 -11.22 -15.61 10.78
CA GLY A 96 -11.36 -16.35 9.53
C GLY A 96 -11.24 -15.47 8.29
N TRP A 97 -11.28 -16.13 7.12
CA TRP A 97 -11.07 -15.49 5.83
C TRP A 97 -11.69 -16.32 4.71
N SER A 98 -12.15 -15.64 3.66
CA SER A 98 -12.72 -16.24 2.46
C SER A 98 -12.30 -15.45 1.23
N ASP A 99 -11.51 -16.07 0.36
CA ASP A 99 -11.05 -15.43 -0.88
C ASP A 99 -12.24 -15.08 -1.79
N ALA A 100 -13.28 -15.90 -1.81
CA ALA A 100 -14.49 -15.61 -2.58
C ALA A 100 -15.22 -14.34 -2.08
N ALA A 101 -15.31 -14.14 -0.76
CA ALA A 101 -15.92 -12.95 -0.18
C ALA A 101 -15.04 -11.71 -0.39
N PHE A 102 -13.72 -11.86 -0.32
CA PHE A 102 -12.76 -10.82 -0.68
C PHE A 102 -12.94 -10.38 -2.13
N ASP A 103 -12.89 -11.31 -3.07
CA ASP A 103 -13.03 -11.05 -4.51
C ASP A 103 -14.38 -10.41 -4.85
N ALA A 104 -15.46 -10.83 -4.18
CA ALA A 104 -16.77 -10.23 -4.35
C ALA A 104 -16.77 -8.75 -3.93
N GLY A 105 -16.14 -8.41 -2.80
CA GLY A 105 -15.96 -7.02 -2.35
C GLY A 105 -15.13 -6.20 -3.33
N VAL A 106 -14.01 -6.75 -3.80
CA VAL A 106 -13.13 -6.08 -4.79
C VAL A 106 -13.89 -5.77 -6.07
N ARG A 107 -14.57 -6.76 -6.65
CA ARG A 107 -15.34 -6.58 -7.89
C ARG A 107 -16.45 -5.55 -7.75
N ALA A 108 -17.17 -5.56 -6.62
CA ALA A 108 -18.25 -4.61 -6.38
C ALA A 108 -17.74 -3.16 -6.38
N ALA A 109 -16.70 -2.88 -5.58
CA ALA A 109 -16.15 -1.52 -5.46
C ALA A 109 -15.37 -1.06 -6.72
N LEU A 110 -14.78 -2.00 -7.47
CA LEU A 110 -14.16 -1.68 -8.76
C LEU A 110 -15.19 -1.35 -9.84
N ALA A 111 -16.32 -2.05 -9.87
CA ALA A 111 -17.37 -1.84 -10.86
C ALA A 111 -18.10 -0.52 -10.63
N ASP A 112 -18.33 -0.15 -9.37
CA ASP A 112 -19.05 1.05 -8.98
C ASP A 112 -18.43 1.68 -7.72
N PRO A 113 -17.79 2.87 -7.82
CA PRO A 113 -17.27 3.58 -6.66
C PRO A 113 -18.33 3.89 -5.60
N ASP A 114 -19.59 4.07 -6.00
CA ASP A 114 -20.69 4.40 -5.08
C ASP A 114 -21.12 3.18 -4.24
N ALA A 115 -20.68 1.96 -4.60
CA ALA A 115 -20.98 0.74 -3.86
C ALA A 115 -20.23 0.63 -2.52
N LEU A 116 -19.20 1.45 -2.26
CA LEU A 116 -18.44 1.37 -1.01
C LEU A 116 -19.32 1.61 0.22
N MET A 117 -19.96 2.77 0.31
CA MET A 117 -20.75 3.17 1.48
C MET A 117 -21.91 2.22 1.81
N PRO A 118 -22.80 1.87 0.85
CA PRO A 118 -23.84 0.88 1.11
C PRO A 118 -23.25 -0.51 1.37
N GLY A 119 -22.17 -0.89 0.69
CA GLY A 119 -21.47 -2.16 0.88
C GLY A 119 -20.92 -2.33 2.30
N LEU A 120 -20.39 -1.26 2.90
CA LEU A 120 -19.92 -1.28 4.29
C LEU A 120 -21.07 -1.59 5.25
N PHE A 121 -22.20 -0.91 5.14
CA PHE A 121 -23.33 -1.16 6.04
C PHE A 121 -24.04 -2.49 5.77
N ALA A 122 -24.02 -2.99 4.52
CA ALA A 122 -24.57 -4.28 4.16
C ALA A 122 -23.95 -5.43 4.97
N LEU A 123 -22.66 -5.34 5.34
CA LEU A 123 -22.01 -6.31 6.23
C LEU A 123 -22.74 -6.46 7.57
N ARG A 124 -23.22 -5.34 8.14
CA ARG A 124 -23.97 -5.36 9.40
C ARG A 124 -25.38 -5.87 9.20
N SER A 125 -26.06 -5.42 8.16
CA SER A 125 -27.44 -5.82 7.85
C SER A 125 -27.53 -7.32 7.55
N GLU A 126 -26.62 -7.86 6.76
CA GLU A 126 -26.58 -9.29 6.42
C GLU A 126 -26.24 -10.17 7.62
N ALA A 127 -25.35 -9.73 8.52
CA ALA A 127 -25.08 -10.45 9.77
C ALA A 127 -26.24 -10.42 10.78
N LEU A 128 -27.16 -9.45 10.67
CA LEU A 128 -28.35 -9.36 11.53
C LEU A 128 -29.55 -10.13 10.95
N LEU A 129 -29.70 -10.11 9.64
CA LEU A 129 -30.89 -10.63 8.94
C LEU A 129 -30.66 -12.02 8.34
N GLY A 130 -29.42 -12.48 8.25
CA GLY A 130 -29.04 -13.77 7.68
C GLY A 130 -27.77 -14.33 8.32
N ASP A 131 -27.05 -15.14 7.55
CA ASP A 131 -25.96 -16.00 8.08
C ASP A 131 -24.56 -15.55 7.62
N LEU A 132 -24.32 -14.24 7.48
CA LEU A 132 -22.98 -13.75 7.16
C LEU A 132 -22.02 -14.01 8.34
N ASP A 133 -21.13 -14.99 8.20
CA ASP A 133 -20.12 -15.27 9.21
C ASP A 133 -19.02 -14.20 9.27
N GLY A 134 -18.34 -14.14 10.42
CA GLY A 134 -17.35 -13.12 10.70
C GLY A 134 -16.14 -13.11 9.77
N GLY A 135 -15.72 -14.27 9.26
CA GLY A 135 -14.59 -14.41 8.35
C GLY A 135 -14.94 -13.91 6.95
N ASN A 136 -16.14 -14.26 6.46
CA ASN A 136 -16.70 -13.71 5.22
C ASN A 136 -16.89 -12.19 5.32
N ALA A 137 -17.43 -11.68 6.43
CA ALA A 137 -17.57 -10.24 6.65
C ALA A 137 -16.20 -9.52 6.66
N ARG A 138 -15.19 -10.10 7.31
CA ARG A 138 -13.81 -9.59 7.34
C ARG A 138 -13.22 -9.49 5.94
N ALA A 139 -13.34 -10.58 5.17
CA ALA A 139 -12.79 -10.66 3.82
C ALA A 139 -13.49 -9.67 2.88
N ARG A 140 -14.83 -9.58 2.93
CA ARG A 140 -15.60 -8.63 2.11
C ARG A 140 -15.33 -7.18 2.50
N LEU A 141 -15.17 -6.85 3.79
CA LEU A 141 -14.72 -5.52 4.22
C LEU A 141 -13.38 -5.14 3.59
N SER A 142 -12.39 -6.04 3.67
CA SER A 142 -11.08 -5.83 3.05
C SER A 142 -11.20 -5.67 1.54
N GLY A 143 -12.05 -6.48 0.88
CA GLY A 143 -12.26 -6.43 -0.55
C GLY A 143 -12.89 -5.12 -1.01
N LEU A 144 -13.91 -4.62 -0.30
CA LEU A 144 -14.55 -3.33 -0.60
C LEU A 144 -13.55 -2.17 -0.51
N LEU A 145 -12.73 -2.14 0.55
CA LEU A 145 -11.76 -1.06 0.76
C LEU A 145 -10.62 -1.11 -0.27
N ILE A 146 -10.04 -2.29 -0.51
CA ILE A 146 -8.99 -2.44 -1.54
C ILE A 146 -9.58 -2.17 -2.92
N GLY A 147 -10.78 -2.66 -3.24
CA GLY A 147 -11.45 -2.41 -4.51
C GLY A 147 -11.71 -0.92 -4.75
N ALA A 148 -12.10 -0.16 -3.72
CA ALA A 148 -12.26 1.29 -3.81
C ALA A 148 -10.92 2.00 -4.05
N GLU A 149 -9.85 1.57 -3.38
CA GLU A 149 -8.49 2.06 -3.63
C GLU A 149 -8.05 1.79 -5.08
N LEU A 150 -8.26 0.57 -5.58
CA LEU A 150 -7.94 0.21 -6.96
C LEU A 150 -8.79 1.00 -7.97
N SER A 151 -10.05 1.29 -7.64
CA SER A 151 -10.91 2.12 -8.47
C SER A 151 -10.36 3.55 -8.59
N ALA A 152 -9.94 4.13 -7.45
CA ALA A 152 -9.32 5.46 -7.41
C ALA A 152 -7.99 5.53 -8.19
N MET A 153 -7.21 4.43 -8.19
CA MET A 153 -5.92 4.35 -8.87
C MET A 153 -5.98 3.69 -10.25
N ARG A 154 -7.18 3.51 -10.82
CA ARG A 154 -7.41 2.78 -12.09
C ARG A 154 -6.46 3.18 -13.20
N THR A 155 -6.41 4.47 -13.51
CA THR A 155 -5.57 5.00 -14.59
C THR A 155 -4.09 4.64 -14.40
N ALA A 156 -3.61 4.59 -13.15
CA ALA A 156 -2.21 4.30 -12.86
C ALA A 156 -1.85 2.84 -13.13
N TRP A 157 -2.59 1.87 -12.57
CA TRP A 157 -2.26 0.45 -12.77
C TRP A 157 -2.69 -0.10 -14.13
N THR A 158 -3.58 0.57 -14.87
CA THR A 158 -3.88 0.18 -16.26
C THR A 158 -2.84 0.69 -17.25
N ALA A 159 -2.19 1.82 -16.95
CA ALA A 159 -1.23 2.44 -17.87
C ALA A 159 0.21 1.92 -17.70
N TYR A 160 0.52 1.33 -16.56
CA TYR A 160 1.89 0.98 -16.18
C TYR A 160 1.95 -0.36 -15.42
N PRO A 161 3.08 -1.08 -15.48
CA PRO A 161 3.30 -2.24 -14.62
C PRO A 161 3.37 -1.81 -13.14
N VAL A 162 2.94 -2.70 -12.25
CA VAL A 162 2.83 -2.47 -10.81
C VAL A 162 3.80 -3.37 -10.04
N ALA A 163 4.75 -2.76 -9.33
CA ALA A 163 5.57 -3.43 -8.32
C ALA A 163 4.88 -3.31 -6.96
N ILE A 164 4.43 -4.42 -6.38
CA ILE A 164 3.82 -4.45 -5.04
C ILE A 164 4.91 -4.70 -3.99
N VAL A 165 5.10 -3.75 -3.10
CA VAL A 165 6.07 -3.82 -1.99
C VAL A 165 5.30 -3.92 -0.67
N ALA A 166 5.16 -5.13 -0.16
CA ALA A 166 4.44 -5.39 1.10
C ALA A 166 4.87 -6.72 1.73
N SER A 167 4.32 -7.02 2.91
CA SER A 167 4.41 -8.38 3.48
C SER A 167 3.80 -9.41 2.54
N ALA A 168 4.29 -10.65 2.57
CA ALA A 168 3.88 -11.69 1.62
C ALA A 168 2.35 -11.91 1.58
N ALA A 169 1.67 -11.83 2.73
CA ALA A 169 0.22 -11.97 2.80
C ALA A 169 -0.53 -10.79 2.17
N LEU A 170 -0.10 -9.56 2.44
CA LEU A 170 -0.72 -8.36 1.90
C LEU A 170 -0.44 -8.21 0.40
N ALA A 171 0.79 -8.53 -0.03
CA ALA A 171 1.15 -8.55 -1.44
C ALA A 171 0.29 -9.52 -2.26
N ARG A 172 0.01 -10.72 -1.72
CA ARG A 172 -0.91 -11.69 -2.36
C ARG A 172 -2.33 -11.15 -2.50
N ARG A 173 -2.84 -10.41 -1.51
CA ARG A 173 -4.19 -9.81 -1.58
C ARG A 173 -4.28 -8.74 -2.66
N TYR A 174 -3.28 -7.86 -2.74
CA TYR A 174 -3.24 -6.84 -3.79
C TYR A 174 -3.04 -7.44 -5.18
N GLU A 175 -2.18 -8.46 -5.32
CA GLU A 175 -2.02 -9.22 -6.57
C GLU A 175 -3.33 -9.89 -6.98
N ALA A 176 -4.02 -10.57 -6.06
CA ALA A 176 -5.33 -11.19 -6.31
C ALA A 176 -6.41 -10.16 -6.69
N ALA A 177 -6.34 -8.96 -6.15
CA ALA A 177 -7.28 -7.87 -6.48
C ALA A 177 -6.96 -7.18 -7.82
N LEU A 178 -5.72 -7.21 -8.29
CA LEU A 178 -5.27 -6.51 -9.50
C LEU A 178 -5.21 -7.42 -10.74
N ALA A 179 -4.64 -8.61 -10.61
CA ALA A 179 -4.35 -9.50 -11.72
C ALA A 179 -5.59 -9.91 -12.54
N PRO A 180 -6.77 -10.20 -11.93
CA PRO A 180 -7.99 -10.52 -12.69
C PRO A 180 -8.48 -9.38 -13.59
N HIS A 181 -8.03 -8.15 -13.34
CA HIS A 181 -8.41 -6.95 -14.09
C HIS A 181 -7.34 -6.51 -15.10
N GLY A 182 -6.36 -7.38 -15.40
CA GLY A 182 -5.37 -7.18 -16.47
C GLY A 182 -4.13 -6.38 -16.06
N ALA A 183 -3.97 -6.06 -14.78
CA ALA A 183 -2.77 -5.39 -14.29
C ALA A 183 -1.54 -6.31 -14.41
N GLN A 184 -0.42 -5.75 -14.89
CA GLN A 184 0.87 -6.43 -14.88
C GLN A 184 1.52 -6.23 -13.51
N VAL A 185 1.54 -7.28 -12.69
CA VAL A 185 1.96 -7.19 -11.29
C VAL A 185 3.24 -7.97 -11.05
N THR A 186 4.17 -7.38 -10.30
CA THR A 186 5.33 -8.07 -9.71
C THR A 186 5.33 -7.85 -8.20
N ARG A 187 5.50 -8.92 -7.42
CA ARG A 187 5.65 -8.81 -5.97
C ARG A 187 7.12 -8.64 -5.60
N CYS A 188 7.41 -7.68 -4.74
CA CYS A 188 8.74 -7.37 -4.24
C CYS A 188 8.80 -7.55 -2.72
N ASP A 189 9.94 -8.02 -2.23
CA ASP A 189 10.19 -8.15 -0.79
C ASP A 189 10.53 -6.79 -0.18
N GLY A 190 9.60 -6.26 0.63
CA GLY A 190 9.76 -4.95 1.26
C GLY A 190 10.91 -4.86 2.26
N GLU A 191 11.30 -5.95 2.91
CA GLU A 191 12.43 -5.97 3.84
C GLU A 191 13.74 -5.92 3.06
N ALA A 192 13.85 -6.74 2.02
CA ALA A 192 15.01 -6.74 1.13
C ALA A 192 15.21 -5.37 0.45
N LEU A 193 14.11 -4.75 -0.01
CA LEU A 193 14.16 -3.41 -0.61
C LEU A 193 14.53 -2.32 0.41
N THR A 194 14.08 -2.42 1.66
CA THR A 194 14.50 -1.51 2.73
C THR A 194 16.02 -1.58 2.93
N LEU A 195 16.57 -2.79 3.04
CA LEU A 195 18.01 -2.99 3.21
C LEU A 195 18.81 -2.47 1.99
N ALA A 196 18.34 -2.75 0.77
CA ALA A 196 18.96 -2.26 -0.45
C ALA A 196 18.96 -0.72 -0.51
N GLY A 197 17.84 -0.08 -0.13
CA GLY A 197 17.73 1.37 -0.09
C GLY A 197 18.63 2.02 0.93
N LEU A 198 18.77 1.44 2.13
CA LEU A 198 19.70 1.92 3.14
C LEU A 198 21.15 1.82 2.67
N ARG A 199 21.53 0.71 2.01
CA ARG A 199 22.86 0.54 1.40
C ARG A 199 23.13 1.58 0.31
N ALA A 200 22.16 1.82 -0.58
CA ALA A 200 22.28 2.83 -1.63
C ALA A 200 22.46 4.24 -1.06
N ASN A 201 21.66 4.62 -0.05
CA ASN A 201 21.80 5.91 0.64
C ASN A 201 23.18 6.06 1.30
N ARG A 202 23.67 5.01 1.96
CA ARG A 202 25.01 5.02 2.58
C ARG A 202 26.11 5.25 1.54
N ALA A 203 26.07 4.53 0.41
CA ALA A 203 27.07 4.68 -0.65
C ALA A 203 27.12 6.11 -1.21
N ILE A 204 25.96 6.76 -1.40
CA ILE A 204 25.88 8.16 -1.84
C ILE A 204 26.51 9.11 -0.82
N LEU A 205 26.39 8.83 0.48
CA LEU A 205 26.99 9.65 1.53
C LEU A 205 28.50 9.47 1.61
N GLU A 206 29.01 8.26 1.39
CA GLU A 206 30.46 7.98 1.37
C GLU A 206 31.15 8.52 0.10
N ALA A 207 30.42 8.61 -1.01
CA ALA A 207 30.95 9.14 -2.27
C ALA A 207 31.00 10.68 -2.33
N LYS A 208 30.39 11.39 -1.37
CA LYS A 208 30.46 12.85 -1.28
C LYS A 208 31.78 13.24 -0.61
N PRO A 209 32.61 14.09 -1.26
CA PRO A 209 33.85 14.59 -0.67
C PRO A 209 33.60 15.42 0.59
#